data_AF-A0A819FL51-F1
#
_entry.id   AF-A0A819FL51-F1
#
_cell.length_a   1.000
_cell.length_b   1.000
_cell.length_c   1.000
_cell.angle_alpha   90.00
_cell.angle_beta   90.00
_cell.angle_gamma   90.00
#
_symmetry.space_group_name_H-M   'P 1'
#
loop_
_entity.id
_entity.type
_entity.pdbx_description
1 polymer ?
#
loop_
_entity_poly.entity_id
_entity_poly.type
_entity_poly.pdbx_seq_one_letter_code
_entity_poly.pdbx_strand_id
1 'polypeptide(L)'
;MPQLDKFYLKYTEDADRILRDKDNDEEANDFTRSFWIERQWFLEIEINNQNILFSILPYKKQWFHEENLFKLNQLVISRININKYNYFIQNDINRVLNFTQIYHLEITNENLFIGLLLQITNCLFELRSLKIHSLLLEDNSRDLNLKEISILYSIHLTSQIKKIYLRNLTNRKQIDFLTKFSPYLSFLKIDYLH
;
A
#
# COMPACT_ATOMS: atom_id res chain seq x y z
N MET A 1 13.90 -23.17 19.60
CA MET A 1 13.98 -23.04 18.13
C MET A 1 14.65 -21.73 17.81
N PRO A 2 15.60 -21.66 16.85
CA PRO A 2 16.14 -20.39 16.40
C PRO A 2 14.98 -19.55 15.86
N GLN A 3 14.81 -18.33 16.38
CA GLN A 3 13.78 -17.40 15.89
C GLN A 3 14.17 -17.01 14.48
N LEU A 4 13.43 -17.52 13.49
CA LEU A 4 13.66 -17.20 12.09
C LEU A 4 13.32 -15.72 11.87
N ASP A 5 14.34 -14.87 11.69
CA ASP A 5 14.15 -13.41 11.60
C ASP A 5 13.41 -12.97 10.33
N LYS A 6 13.51 -13.76 9.25
CA LYS A 6 12.80 -13.54 8.00
C LYS A 6 12.77 -14.82 7.16
N PHE A 7 11.59 -15.21 6.69
CA PHE A 7 11.43 -16.19 5.63
C PHE A 7 11.16 -15.41 4.34
N TYR A 8 11.90 -15.72 3.28
CA TYR A 8 11.66 -15.12 1.97
C TYR A 8 11.22 -16.23 1.03
N LEU A 9 10.02 -16.10 0.50
CA LEU A 9 9.61 -16.86 -0.67
C LEU A 9 9.44 -15.87 -1.81
N LYS A 10 10.52 -15.62 -2.55
CA LYS A 10 10.45 -14.77 -3.73
C LYS A 10 9.77 -15.56 -4.86
N TYR A 11 8.46 -15.41 -4.96
CA TYR A 11 7.73 -15.82 -6.14
C TYR A 11 7.85 -14.71 -7.18
N THR A 12 8.50 -15.01 -8.30
CA THR A 12 8.62 -14.11 -9.45
C THR A 12 7.75 -14.70 -10.54
N GLU A 13 6.57 -14.13 -10.75
CA GLU A 13 5.63 -14.62 -11.74
C GLU A 13 5.84 -13.85 -13.05
N ASP A 14 6.13 -14.56 -14.15
CA ASP A 14 6.22 -13.95 -15.47
C ASP A 14 4.84 -13.35 -15.81
N ALA A 15 4.78 -12.03 -15.97
CA ALA A 15 3.53 -11.30 -16.21
C ALA A 15 2.75 -11.79 -17.47
N ASP A 16 3.44 -12.50 -18.37
CA ASP A 16 2.88 -13.11 -19.57
C ASP A 16 2.13 -14.44 -19.34
N ARG A 17 2.33 -15.09 -18.18
CA ARG A 17 1.75 -16.41 -17.88
C ARG A 17 0.29 -16.32 -17.39
N ILE A 18 -0.07 -15.25 -16.68
CA ILE A 18 -1.42 -15.01 -16.12
C ILE A 18 -2.50 -14.87 -17.21
N LEU A 19 -2.13 -14.46 -18.43
CA LEU A 19 -3.09 -14.39 -19.54
C LEU A 19 -3.48 -15.77 -20.10
N ARG A 20 -2.75 -16.84 -19.76
CA ARG A 20 -2.95 -18.17 -20.33
C ARG A 20 -3.64 -19.15 -19.39
N ASP A 21 -3.44 -19.01 -18.09
CA ASP A 21 -4.00 -19.94 -17.09
C ASP A 21 -5.07 -19.23 -16.25
N LYS A 22 -6.27 -19.03 -16.83
CA LYS A 22 -7.46 -18.56 -16.10
C LYS A 22 -8.20 -19.68 -15.36
N ASP A 23 -7.74 -20.92 -15.45
CA ASP A 23 -8.45 -22.10 -14.95
C ASP A 23 -7.82 -22.71 -13.67
N ASN A 24 -6.76 -22.13 -13.10
CA ASN A 24 -6.08 -22.65 -11.91
C ASN A 24 -6.12 -21.67 -10.70
N ASP A 25 -7.30 -21.09 -10.43
CA ASP A 25 -7.53 -20.18 -9.29
C ASP A 25 -7.39 -20.85 -7.89
N GLU A 26 -7.15 -22.16 -7.81
CA GLU A 26 -7.09 -22.88 -6.53
C GLU A 26 -5.70 -22.91 -5.87
N GLU A 27 -4.59 -22.78 -6.61
CA GLU A 27 -3.23 -22.95 -6.04
C GLU A 27 -2.64 -21.69 -5.41
N ALA A 28 -3.19 -20.50 -5.71
CA ALA A 28 -2.69 -19.24 -5.16
C ALA A 28 -3.15 -18.97 -3.71
N ASN A 29 -4.09 -19.77 -3.17
CA ASN A 29 -4.71 -19.53 -1.88
C ASN A 29 -3.96 -20.14 -0.67
N ASP A 30 -2.75 -20.67 -0.89
CA ASP A 30 -1.94 -21.28 0.17
C ASP A 30 -1.27 -20.27 1.12
N PHE A 31 -1.26 -18.99 0.73
CA PHE A 31 -0.70 -17.88 1.51
C PHE A 31 -1.64 -17.35 2.60
N THR A 32 -2.92 -17.73 2.58
CA THR A 32 -3.92 -17.36 3.60
C THR A 32 -4.23 -18.52 4.57
N ARG A 33 -3.56 -19.67 4.41
CA ARG A 33 -3.75 -20.85 5.28
C ARG A 33 -3.48 -20.53 6.75
N SER A 34 -4.24 -21.19 7.63
CA SER A 34 -4.15 -21.07 9.09
C SER A 34 -2.73 -21.20 9.65
N PHE A 35 -1.88 -21.98 8.99
CA PHE A 35 -0.47 -22.16 9.32
C PHE A 35 0.31 -20.85 9.52
N TRP A 36 0.07 -19.84 8.68
CA TRP A 36 0.76 -18.55 8.74
C TRP A 36 0.19 -17.66 9.85
N ILE A 37 -1.14 -17.67 9.98
CA ILE A 37 -1.89 -16.91 10.99
C ILE A 37 -1.51 -17.37 12.40
N GLU A 38 -1.41 -18.68 12.63
CA GLU A 38 -1.00 -19.27 13.91
C GLU A 38 0.41 -18.84 14.34
N ARG A 39 1.29 -18.55 13.37
CA ARG A 39 2.65 -18.06 13.61
C ARG A 39 2.72 -16.54 13.75
N GLN A 40 1.59 -15.84 13.64
CA GLN A 40 1.52 -14.38 13.56
C GLN A 40 2.40 -13.85 12.41
N TRP A 41 2.37 -14.55 11.27
CA TRP A 41 3.06 -14.14 10.07
C TRP A 41 2.04 -13.59 9.06
N PHE A 42 2.43 -12.57 8.30
CA PHE A 42 1.55 -11.88 7.38
C PHE A 42 2.16 -11.78 5.98
N LEU A 43 1.30 -11.60 4.98
CA LEU A 43 1.70 -11.46 3.59
C LEU A 43 2.11 -10.00 3.31
N GLU A 44 3.33 -9.82 2.84
CA GLU A 44 3.83 -8.60 2.25
C GLU A 44 3.96 -8.81 0.73
N ILE A 45 3.41 -7.88 -0.04
CA ILE A 45 3.52 -7.87 -1.49
C ILE A 45 4.26 -6.60 -1.87
N GLU A 46 5.33 -6.69 -2.64
CA GLU A 46 6.11 -5.55 -3.11
C GLU A 46 5.92 -5.37 -4.63
N ILE A 47 5.44 -4.22 -5.05
CA ILE A 47 5.48 -3.79 -6.46
C ILE A 47 6.73 -2.93 -6.65
N ASN A 48 7.64 -3.37 -7.51
CA ASN A 48 8.88 -2.66 -7.85
C ASN A 48 9.06 -2.58 -9.36
N ASN A 49 8.82 -1.39 -9.93
CA ASN A 49 8.79 -1.13 -11.38
C ASN A 49 7.87 -2.07 -12.18
N GLN A 50 8.36 -3.25 -12.57
CA GLN A 50 7.64 -4.26 -13.38
C GLN A 50 7.53 -5.61 -12.67
N ASN A 51 8.04 -5.71 -11.43
CA ASN A 51 8.04 -6.94 -10.67
C ASN A 51 7.04 -6.84 -9.53
N ILE A 52 6.28 -7.91 -9.34
CA ILE A 52 5.48 -8.15 -8.13
C ILE A 52 6.20 -9.25 -7.35
N LEU A 53 6.54 -8.96 -6.10
CA LEU A 53 7.22 -9.88 -5.21
C LEU A 53 6.30 -10.21 -4.04
N PHE A 54 6.20 -11.48 -3.68
CA PHE A 54 5.45 -11.92 -2.51
C PHE A 54 6.42 -12.29 -1.39
N SER A 55 6.04 -12.07 -0.14
CA SER A 55 6.87 -12.34 1.03
C SER A 55 6.01 -12.60 2.26
N ILE A 56 6.49 -13.45 3.18
CA ILE A 56 5.79 -13.72 4.45
C ILE A 56 6.68 -13.27 5.60
N LEU A 57 6.15 -12.41 6.47
CA LEU A 57 6.94 -11.73 7.50
C LEU A 57 6.37 -11.95 8.90
N PRO A 58 7.22 -12.03 9.95
CA PRO A 58 6.76 -12.07 11.32
C PRO A 58 6.19 -10.70 11.78
N TYR A 59 5.09 -10.74 12.54
CA TYR A 59 4.37 -9.56 13.05
C TYR A 59 5.24 -8.53 13.80
N LYS A 60 6.34 -8.95 14.42
CA LYS A 60 7.22 -8.08 15.22
C LYS A 60 7.82 -6.89 14.46
N LYS A 61 7.80 -6.89 13.12
CA LYS A 61 8.49 -5.88 12.29
C LYS A 61 7.65 -4.65 11.92
N GLN A 62 6.39 -4.56 12.35
CA GLN A 62 5.48 -3.56 11.81
C GLN A 62 5.16 -2.39 12.75
N TRP A 63 5.03 -1.20 12.16
CA TRP A 63 4.68 0.05 12.83
C TRP A 63 3.17 0.21 13.12
N PHE A 64 2.35 -0.79 12.79
CA PHE A 64 0.89 -0.79 12.97
C PHE A 64 0.43 -1.48 14.26
N HIS A 65 1.29 -1.56 15.28
CA HIS A 65 0.99 -2.20 16.58
C HIS A 65 -0.47 -1.98 17.00
N GLU A 66 -1.14 -3.06 17.42
CA GLU A 66 -2.54 -3.15 17.91
C GLU A 66 -3.63 -3.57 16.91
N GLU A 67 -3.32 -3.92 15.66
CA GLU A 67 -4.36 -4.46 14.76
C GLU A 67 -4.61 -5.96 14.93
N ASN A 68 -5.87 -6.37 14.72
CA ASN A 68 -6.28 -7.78 14.67
C ASN A 68 -5.36 -8.57 13.74
N LEU A 69 -4.85 -9.72 14.21
CA LEU A 69 -3.91 -10.58 13.48
C LEU A 69 -4.37 -10.99 12.07
N PHE A 70 -5.68 -10.93 11.80
CA PHE A 70 -6.28 -11.26 10.51
C PHE A 70 -6.23 -10.13 9.47
N LYS A 71 -5.77 -8.92 9.84
CA LYS A 71 -5.78 -7.73 8.98
C LYS A 71 -4.40 -7.13 8.81
N LEU A 72 -3.42 -7.98 8.51
CA LEU A 72 -1.99 -7.62 8.49
C LEU A 72 -1.38 -7.55 7.09
N ASN A 73 -2.14 -7.92 6.05
CA ASN A 73 -1.62 -7.95 4.69
C ASN A 73 -1.19 -6.56 4.25
N GLN A 74 0.05 -6.50 3.76
CA GLN A 74 0.73 -5.26 3.41
C GLN A 74 1.08 -5.24 1.94
N LEU A 75 0.82 -4.10 1.30
CA LEU A 75 1.38 -3.75 0.01
C LEU A 75 2.50 -2.73 0.19
N VAL A 76 3.67 -3.04 -0.33
CA VAL A 76 4.80 -2.12 -0.47
C VAL A 76 4.89 -1.71 -1.93
N ILE A 77 4.89 -0.42 -2.21
CA ILE A 77 5.16 0.09 -3.55
C ILE A 77 6.49 0.81 -3.50
N SER A 78 7.49 0.24 -4.18
CA SER A 78 8.84 0.76 -4.29
C SER A 78 9.13 1.18 -5.73
N ARG A 79 9.92 2.25 -5.89
CA ARG A 79 10.42 2.77 -7.17
C ARG A 79 9.38 2.73 -8.31
N ILE A 80 8.51 3.74 -8.33
CA ILE A 80 7.48 3.88 -9.38
C ILE A 80 8.09 4.67 -10.53
N ASN A 81 8.11 4.10 -11.73
CA ASN A 81 8.51 4.84 -12.92
C ASN A 81 7.40 5.83 -13.32
N ILE A 82 7.59 7.08 -12.92
CA ILE A 82 6.73 8.25 -13.17
C ILE A 82 6.46 8.46 -14.67
N ASN A 83 7.25 7.90 -15.59
CA ASN A 83 7.03 8.11 -17.03
C ASN A 83 6.05 7.12 -17.67
N LYS A 84 5.48 6.17 -16.92
CA LYS A 84 4.55 5.13 -17.43
C LYS A 84 3.11 5.22 -16.85
N TYR A 85 2.61 6.42 -16.57
CA TYR A 85 1.48 6.62 -15.64
C TYR A 85 0.11 5.99 -15.97
N ASN A 86 -0.54 5.66 -14.84
CA ASN A 86 -1.92 5.27 -14.57
C ASN A 86 -2.29 3.82 -14.88
N TYR A 87 -2.19 3.37 -16.12
CA TYR A 87 -2.73 2.05 -16.49
C TYR A 87 -1.96 0.88 -15.83
N PHE A 88 -0.63 1.00 -15.74
CA PHE A 88 0.21 -0.07 -15.18
C PHE A 88 -0.01 -0.27 -13.68
N ILE A 89 -0.02 0.81 -12.89
CA ILE A 89 -0.18 0.71 -11.44
C ILE A 89 -1.56 0.19 -11.06
N GLN A 90 -2.61 0.63 -11.78
CA GLN A 90 -3.96 0.14 -11.53
C GLN A 90 -4.07 -1.36 -11.85
N ASN A 91 -3.48 -1.81 -12.95
CA ASN A 91 -3.45 -3.23 -13.31
C ASN A 91 -2.64 -4.06 -12.31
N ASP A 92 -1.49 -3.59 -11.86
CA ASP A 92 -0.66 -4.31 -10.90
C ASP A 92 -1.32 -4.38 -9.52
N ILE A 93 -1.98 -3.30 -9.07
CA ILE A 93 -2.78 -3.33 -7.84
C ILE A 93 -3.97 -4.28 -8.00
N ASN A 94 -4.69 -4.24 -9.12
CA ASN A 94 -5.81 -5.16 -9.36
C ASN A 94 -5.35 -6.62 -9.38
N ARG A 95 -4.18 -6.91 -9.97
CA ARG A 95 -3.55 -8.23 -9.90
C ARG A 95 -3.30 -8.65 -8.46
N VAL A 96 -2.73 -7.76 -7.64
CA VAL A 96 -2.51 -8.01 -6.21
C VAL A 96 -3.83 -8.30 -5.47
N LEU A 97 -4.88 -7.53 -5.77
CA LEU A 97 -6.20 -7.68 -5.13
C LEU A 97 -6.91 -8.98 -5.50
N ASN A 98 -6.58 -9.60 -6.64
CA ASN A 98 -7.08 -10.95 -6.96
C ASN A 98 -6.55 -12.01 -5.99
N PHE A 99 -5.38 -11.78 -5.38
CA PHE A 99 -4.79 -12.72 -4.43
C PHE A 99 -5.25 -12.46 -3.00
N THR A 100 -5.34 -11.19 -2.60
CA THR A 100 -5.63 -10.88 -1.20
C THR A 100 -6.17 -9.46 -0.97
N GLN A 101 -6.86 -9.30 0.15
CA GLN A 101 -7.21 -8.00 0.68
C GLN A 101 -5.98 -7.33 1.30
N ILE A 102 -5.82 -6.03 1.06
CA ILE A 102 -4.71 -5.22 1.56
C ILE A 102 -5.23 -4.22 2.59
N TYR A 103 -4.64 -4.24 3.78
CA TYR A 103 -5.00 -3.36 4.90
C TYR A 103 -3.96 -2.29 5.17
N HIS A 104 -2.72 -2.56 4.76
CA HIS A 104 -1.58 -1.70 5.05
C HIS A 104 -0.84 -1.35 3.76
N LEU A 105 -0.57 -0.07 3.53
CA LEU A 105 0.15 0.40 2.35
C LEU A 105 1.41 1.14 2.79
N GLU A 106 2.55 0.76 2.24
CA GLU A 106 3.81 1.48 2.35
C GLU A 106 4.26 1.93 0.97
N ILE A 107 4.37 3.24 0.76
CA ILE A 107 4.95 3.81 -0.46
C ILE A 107 6.34 4.34 -0.10
N THR A 108 7.37 3.66 -0.60
CA THR A 108 8.78 4.03 -0.33
C THR A 108 9.33 5.05 -1.32
N ASN A 109 8.54 5.46 -2.31
CA ASN A 109 8.92 6.47 -3.29
C ASN A 109 9.19 7.84 -2.64
N GLU A 110 10.33 8.45 -2.94
CA GLU A 110 10.76 9.75 -2.40
C GLU A 110 10.00 10.93 -3.02
N ASN A 111 9.38 10.73 -4.18
CA ASN A 111 8.70 11.76 -4.94
C ASN A 111 7.27 11.32 -5.28
N LEU A 112 6.44 11.07 -4.26
CA LEU A 112 5.04 10.67 -4.45
C LEU A 112 4.16 11.88 -4.71
N PHE A 113 3.55 11.98 -5.89
CA PHE A 113 2.56 13.01 -6.18
C PHE A 113 1.17 12.64 -5.62
N ILE A 114 0.38 13.66 -5.25
CA ILE A 114 -0.98 13.47 -4.72
C ILE A 114 -1.87 12.65 -5.66
N GLY A 115 -1.88 12.99 -6.95
CA GLY A 115 -2.74 12.30 -7.92
C GLY A 115 -2.49 10.79 -7.96
N LEU A 116 -1.23 10.37 -7.81
CA LEU A 116 -0.88 8.96 -7.72
C LEU A 116 -1.33 8.34 -6.38
N LEU A 117 -1.11 9.03 -5.26
CA LEU A 117 -1.59 8.56 -3.97
C LEU A 117 -3.11 8.30 -4.01
N LEU A 118 -3.87 9.27 -4.51
CA LEU A 118 -5.32 9.17 -4.67
C LEU A 118 -5.70 7.93 -5.50
N GLN A 119 -5.07 7.73 -6.65
CA GLN A 119 -5.34 6.57 -7.50
C GLN A 119 -5.06 5.23 -6.83
N ILE A 120 -3.88 5.09 -6.18
CA ILE A 120 -3.52 3.86 -5.46
C ILE A 120 -4.56 3.59 -4.37
N THR A 121 -4.87 4.59 -3.56
CA THR A 121 -5.77 4.43 -2.42
C THR A 121 -7.22 4.19 -2.84
N ASN A 122 -7.65 4.72 -3.98
CA ASN A 122 -8.97 4.46 -4.54
C ASN A 122 -9.12 3.02 -5.08
N CYS A 123 -8.02 2.27 -5.25
CA CYS A 123 -8.08 0.83 -5.53
C CYS A 123 -8.13 0.00 -4.24
N LEU A 124 -7.71 0.54 -3.10
CA LEU A 124 -7.52 -0.19 -1.84
C LEU A 124 -8.58 0.22 -0.80
N PHE A 125 -9.83 -0.18 -1.02
CA PHE A 125 -10.97 0.27 -0.19
C PHE A 125 -10.92 -0.19 1.28
N GLU A 126 -10.23 -1.29 1.57
CA GLU A 126 -10.10 -1.80 2.95
C GLU A 126 -8.87 -1.24 3.68
N LEU A 127 -8.17 -0.27 3.08
CA LEU A 127 -6.94 0.28 3.64
C LEU A 127 -7.19 0.93 5.00
N ARG A 128 -6.43 0.50 6.01
CA ARG A 128 -6.49 0.97 7.40
C ARG A 128 -5.37 1.90 7.77
N SER A 129 -4.27 1.80 7.03
CA SER A 129 -3.08 2.55 7.37
C SER A 129 -2.16 2.76 6.18
N LEU A 130 -1.46 3.87 6.22
CA LEU A 130 -0.67 4.37 5.11
C LEU A 130 0.66 4.93 5.60
N LYS A 131 1.77 4.38 5.12
CA LYS A 131 3.11 4.96 5.29
C LYS A 131 3.60 5.49 3.98
N ILE A 132 4.00 6.75 4.00
CA ILE A 132 4.54 7.46 2.86
C ILE A 132 5.94 7.91 3.22
N HIS A 133 6.90 7.62 2.36
CA HIS A 133 8.25 8.11 2.53
C HIS A 133 8.28 9.64 2.43
N SER A 134 7.79 10.18 1.31
CA SER A 134 7.74 11.62 1.05
C SER A 134 6.57 11.91 0.12
N LEU A 135 5.84 12.99 0.39
CA LEU A 135 4.71 13.45 -0.42
C LEU A 135 5.11 14.73 -1.12
N LEU A 136 4.84 14.88 -2.41
CA LEU A 136 5.02 16.12 -3.13
C LEU A 136 3.66 16.79 -3.27
N LEU A 137 3.50 17.90 -2.55
CA LEU A 137 2.53 18.92 -2.93
C LEU A 137 3.24 19.79 -3.96
N GLU A 138 2.74 19.88 -5.19
CA GLU A 138 3.28 20.85 -6.13
C GLU A 138 3.19 22.25 -5.48
N ASP A 139 4.33 22.86 -5.19
CA ASP A 139 4.42 24.23 -4.72
C ASP A 139 4.08 25.13 -5.92
N ASN A 140 2.79 25.35 -6.10
CA ASN A 140 2.12 26.54 -6.65
C ASN A 140 0.72 26.14 -7.13
N SER A 141 -0.30 26.45 -6.33
CA SER A 141 -1.67 26.75 -6.76
C SER A 141 -2.39 25.79 -7.73
N ARG A 142 -1.98 24.54 -7.91
CA ARG A 142 -2.90 23.54 -8.47
C ARG A 142 -3.77 23.06 -7.33
N ASP A 143 -4.88 23.77 -7.17
CA ASP A 143 -6.09 23.14 -6.64
C ASP A 143 -6.24 21.78 -7.32
N LEU A 144 -6.61 20.76 -6.53
CA LEU A 144 -6.88 19.42 -7.05
C LEU A 144 -7.76 19.55 -8.29
N ASN A 145 -7.40 18.87 -9.38
CA ASN A 145 -8.27 18.90 -10.56
C ASN A 145 -9.60 18.21 -10.24
N LEU A 146 -10.64 18.43 -11.06
CA LEU A 146 -11.98 17.88 -10.80
C LEU A 146 -12.00 16.36 -10.61
N LYS A 147 -11.11 15.63 -11.29
CA LYS A 147 -10.98 14.17 -11.15
C LYS A 147 -10.34 13.79 -9.81
N GLU A 148 -9.34 14.53 -9.36
CA GLU A 148 -8.71 14.33 -8.07
C GLU A 148 -9.67 14.68 -6.92
N ILE A 149 -10.47 15.74 -7.09
CA ILE A 149 -11.52 16.11 -6.13
C ILE A 149 -12.56 15.00 -6.01
N SER A 150 -13.03 14.44 -7.13
CA SER A 150 -14.02 13.36 -7.09
C SER A 150 -13.48 12.09 -6.45
N ILE A 151 -12.22 11.72 -6.73
CA ILE A 151 -11.55 10.59 -6.08
C ILE A 151 -11.37 10.87 -4.58
N LEU A 152 -10.92 12.06 -4.21
CA LEU A 152 -10.77 12.44 -2.81
C LEU A 152 -12.10 12.36 -2.06
N TYR A 153 -13.20 12.80 -2.67
CA TYR A 153 -14.54 12.67 -2.10
C TYR A 153 -14.96 11.20 -1.93
N SER A 154 -14.71 10.36 -2.94
CA SER A 154 -14.94 8.91 -2.85
C SER A 154 -14.16 8.27 -1.70
N ILE A 155 -12.87 8.60 -1.60
CA ILE A 155 -12.02 8.14 -0.49
C ILE A 155 -12.56 8.66 0.83
N HIS A 156 -12.94 9.93 0.94
CA HIS A 156 -13.48 10.49 2.17
C HIS A 156 -14.71 9.73 2.68
N LEU A 157 -15.59 9.30 1.78
CA LEU A 157 -16.79 8.53 2.12
C LEU A 157 -16.51 7.07 2.50
N THR A 158 -15.47 6.46 1.93
CA THR A 158 -15.22 5.01 2.02
C THR A 158 -14.01 4.63 2.88
N SER A 159 -13.13 5.58 3.15
CA SER A 159 -11.82 5.36 3.76
C SER A 159 -11.96 4.82 5.18
N GLN A 160 -11.27 3.71 5.41
CA GLN A 160 -11.07 3.14 6.73
C GLN A 160 -9.68 3.50 7.29
N ILE A 161 -8.96 4.41 6.63
CA ILE A 161 -7.61 4.79 7.03
C ILE A 161 -7.70 5.50 8.38
N LYS A 162 -7.02 4.94 9.37
CA LYS A 162 -6.94 5.45 10.75
C LYS A 162 -5.52 5.82 11.17
N LYS A 163 -4.51 5.28 10.50
CA LYS A 163 -3.10 5.49 10.83
C LYS A 163 -2.34 5.98 9.61
N ILE A 164 -1.74 7.17 9.69
CA ILE A 164 -0.85 7.68 8.66
C ILE A 164 0.53 7.92 9.27
N TYR A 165 1.57 7.49 8.56
CA TYR A 165 2.95 7.80 8.87
C TYR A 165 3.63 8.46 7.68
N LEU A 166 4.10 9.70 7.86
CA LEU A 166 4.87 10.44 6.86
C LEU A 166 6.33 10.53 7.33
N ARG A 167 7.26 9.97 6.57
CA ARG A 167 8.68 9.91 6.99
C ARG A 167 9.46 11.19 6.72
N ASN A 168 9.13 11.91 5.64
CA ASN A 168 9.80 13.14 5.26
C ASN A 168 8.74 14.22 5.00
N LEU A 169 8.55 15.09 5.99
CA LEU A 169 7.70 16.27 5.86
C LEU A 169 8.49 17.40 5.19
N THR A 170 8.08 17.79 4.00
CA THR A 170 8.70 18.91 3.27
C THR A 170 7.89 20.21 3.38
N ASN A 171 6.58 20.13 3.62
CA ASN A 171 5.71 21.30 3.73
C ASN A 171 4.57 21.06 4.72
N ARG A 172 4.29 22.00 5.62
CA ARG A 172 3.18 21.92 6.60
C ARG A 172 1.82 21.69 5.95
N LYS A 173 1.60 22.18 4.73
CA LYS A 173 0.37 21.92 3.96
C LYS A 173 0.10 20.42 3.74
N GLN A 174 1.12 19.56 3.84
CA GLN A 174 0.95 18.10 3.75
C GLN A 174 0.16 17.56 4.92
N ILE A 175 0.33 18.15 6.11
CA ILE A 175 -0.43 17.76 7.30
C ILE A 175 -1.91 18.10 7.09
N ASP A 176 -2.19 19.30 6.60
CA ASP A 176 -3.57 19.74 6.29
C ASP A 176 -4.21 18.87 5.20
N PHE A 177 -3.43 18.48 4.19
CA PHE A 177 -3.89 17.54 3.17
C PHE A 177 -4.20 16.16 3.77
N LEU A 178 -3.28 15.57 4.54
CA LEU A 178 -3.44 14.21 5.09
C LEU A 178 -4.62 14.10 6.06
N THR A 179 -4.87 15.15 6.85
CA THR A 179 -6.04 15.22 7.75
C THR A 179 -7.36 15.33 6.99
N LYS A 180 -7.40 16.03 5.85
CA LYS A 180 -8.58 16.05 4.96
C LYS A 180 -8.76 14.75 4.18
N PHE A 181 -7.65 14.15 3.77
CA PHE A 181 -7.58 12.89 3.03
C PHE A 181 -8.14 11.71 3.83
N SER A 182 -7.93 11.70 5.15
CA SER A 182 -8.40 10.66 6.06
C SER A 182 -9.18 11.31 7.22
N PRO A 183 -10.50 11.49 7.10
CA PRO A 183 -11.30 12.17 8.13
C PRO A 183 -11.37 11.39 9.45
N TYR A 184 -11.20 10.07 9.40
CA TYR A 184 -11.22 9.18 10.58
C TYR A 184 -9.83 8.87 11.14
N LEU A 185 -8.84 9.71 10.80
CA LEU A 185 -7.46 9.57 11.26
C LEU A 185 -7.38 9.65 12.78
N SER A 186 -6.99 8.56 13.42
CA SER A 186 -6.77 8.49 14.88
C SER A 186 -5.30 8.56 15.27
N PHE A 187 -4.40 8.33 14.32
CA PHE A 187 -2.96 8.36 14.53
C PHE A 187 -2.23 8.97 13.34
N LEU A 188 -1.49 10.04 13.58
CA LEU A 188 -0.60 10.66 12.60
C LEU A 188 0.80 10.73 13.18
N LYS A 189 1.72 9.96 12.62
CA LYS A 189 3.15 10.07 12.93
C LYS A 189 3.83 10.82 11.79
N ILE A 190 4.68 11.77 12.14
CA ILE A 190 5.46 12.53 11.17
C ILE A 190 6.89 12.55 11.65
N ASP A 191 7.81 12.12 10.79
CA ASP A 191 9.22 12.34 11.00
C ASP A 191 9.67 13.56 10.18
N TYR A 192 10.58 14.33 10.78
CA TYR A 192 11.18 15.50 10.15
C TYR A 192 12.67 15.21 9.98
N LEU A 193 13.10 15.03 8.73
CA LEU A 193 14.52 14.88 8.41
C LEU A 193 15.05 16.27 8.04
N HIS A 194 15.91 16.80 8.91
CA HIS A 194 16.64 18.05 8.71
C HIS A 194 17.62 17.97 7.55
#